data_AF-A0A196M6X2-F1
#
_entry.id   AF-A0A196M6X2-F1
#
_cell.length_a   1.000
_cell.length_b   1.000
_cell.length_c   1.000
_cell.angle_alpha   90.00
_cell.angle_beta   90.00
_cell.angle_gamma   90.00
#
_symmetry.space_group_name_H-M   'P 1'
#
loop_
_entity.id
_entity.type
_entity.pdbx_description
1 polymer ?
#
loop_
_entity_poly.entity_id
_entity_poly.type
_entity_poly.pdbx_seq_one_letter_code
_entity_poly.pdbx_strand_id
1 'polypeptide(L)'
;MSIAVRFPDGSVRAVPGHLRQIDDPPKGPPSFEQVPLHCDSRWIYYRSGKSWFARPRSGHVTPFCPPVDEWWRSIRAMADDEPLPETRWESAA
;
A
#
# COMPACT_ATOMS: atom_id res chain seq x y z
N MET A 1 -13.58 4.13 -14.39
CA MET A 1 -14.68 3.18 -14.11
C MET A 1 -14.82 3.01 -12.61
N SER A 2 -16.04 2.99 -12.08
CA SER A 2 -16.32 2.88 -10.65
C SER A 2 -17.09 1.61 -10.31
N ILE A 3 -17.01 1.17 -9.06
CA ILE A 3 -17.70 0.00 -8.52
C ILE A 3 -18.60 0.44 -7.38
N ALA A 4 -19.83 -0.07 -7.35
CA ALA A 4 -20.74 0.15 -6.23
C ALA A 4 -20.32 -0.70 -5.03
N VAL A 5 -20.08 -0.05 -3.89
CA VAL A 5 -19.65 -0.69 -2.64
C VAL A 5 -20.61 -0.30 -1.52
N ARG A 6 -21.06 -1.28 -0.74
CA ARG A 6 -21.89 -1.05 0.45
C ARG A 6 -21.03 -0.79 1.68
N PHE A 7 -21.29 0.30 2.37
CA PHE A 7 -20.56 0.74 3.57
C PHE A 7 -21.30 0.32 4.85
N PRO A 8 -20.62 0.32 6.01
CA PRO A 8 -21.24 -0.07 7.29
C PRO A 8 -22.40 0.82 7.73
N ASP A 9 -22.43 2.07 7.28
CA ASP A 9 -23.54 3.01 7.50
C ASP A 9 -24.79 2.69 6.64
N GLY A 10 -24.73 1.62 5.84
CA GLY A 10 -25.79 1.22 4.93
C GLY A 10 -25.75 1.93 3.58
N SER A 11 -24.92 2.96 3.41
CA SER A 11 -24.79 3.68 2.15
C SER A 11 -24.14 2.82 1.06
N VAL A 12 -24.48 3.11 -0.20
CA VAL A 12 -23.80 2.54 -1.37
C VAL A 12 -23.07 3.67 -2.07
N ARG A 13 -21.76 3.52 -2.26
CA ARG A 13 -20.91 4.55 -2.85
C ARG A 13 -20.15 3.98 -4.04
N ALA A 14 -19.95 4.83 -5.05
CA ALA A 14 -19.11 4.51 -6.20
C ALA A 14 -17.63 4.72 -5.82
N VAL A 15 -16.83 3.66 -5.82
CA VAL A 15 -15.38 3.73 -5.56
C VAL A 15 -14.60 3.47 -6.84
N PRO A 16 -13.37 4.01 -6.99
CA PRO A 16 -12.51 3.68 -8.13
C PRO A 16 -12.27 2.17 -8.21
N GLY A 17 -12.33 1.61 -9.43
CA GLY A 17 -12.00 0.22 -9.68
C GLY A 17 -10.86 0.07 -10.69
N HIS A 18 -10.18 -1.07 -10.63
CA HIS A 18 -9.21 -1.51 -11.64
C HIS A 18 -9.58 -2.90 -12.17
N LEU A 19 -8.99 -3.27 -13.30
CA LEU A 19 -9.16 -4.61 -13.88
C LEU A 19 -8.12 -5.55 -13.27
N ARG A 20 -8.60 -6.67 -12.71
CA ARG A 20 -7.78 -7.78 -12.25
C ARG A 20 -7.99 -8.96 -13.19
N GLN A 21 -6.90 -9.54 -13.67
CA GLN A 21 -6.96 -10.77 -14.45
C GLN A 21 -7.45 -11.93 -13.56
N ILE A 22 -8.30 -12.79 -14.13
CA ILE A 22 -8.76 -14.02 -13.49
C ILE A 22 -7.74 -15.12 -13.82
N ASP A 23 -7.16 -15.75 -12.78
CA ASP A 23 -6.03 -16.67 -12.92
C ASP A 23 -6.38 -18.00 -13.62
N ASP A 24 -7.65 -18.42 -13.58
CA ASP A 24 -8.15 -19.62 -14.25
C ASP A 24 -9.39 -19.30 -15.12
N PRO A 25 -9.20 -18.66 -16.28
CA PRO A 25 -10.31 -18.35 -17.17
C PRO A 25 -10.83 -19.65 -17.80
N PRO A 26 -12.16 -19.85 -17.90
CA PRO A 26 -12.72 -20.97 -18.65
C PRO A 26 -12.22 -20.88 -20.11
N LYS A 27 -11.36 -21.83 -20.51
CA LYS A 27 -10.69 -21.94 -21.84
C LYS A 27 -11.00 -20.80 -22.81
N GLY A 28 -10.08 -19.85 -22.94
CA GLY A 28 -10.28 -18.69 -23.79
C GLY A 28 -9.27 -17.57 -23.52
N PRO A 29 -9.48 -16.37 -24.09
CA PRO A 29 -8.66 -15.20 -23.79
C PRO A 29 -8.71 -14.85 -22.29
N PRO A 30 -7.69 -14.14 -21.77
CA PRO A 30 -7.66 -13.73 -20.37
C PRO A 30 -8.93 -12.97 -20.01
N SER A 31 -9.63 -13.49 -19.01
CA SER A 31 -10.82 -12.85 -18.47
C SER A 31 -10.41 -11.87 -17.39
N PHE A 32 -11.01 -10.69 -17.37
CA PHE A 32 -10.76 -9.68 -16.36
C PHE A 32 -12.03 -9.44 -15.55
N GLU A 33 -11.87 -9.21 -14.26
CA GLU A 33 -12.93 -8.69 -13.42
C GLU A 33 -12.58 -7.30 -12.91
N GLN A 34 -13.61 -6.49 -12.74
CA GLN A 34 -13.47 -5.18 -12.12
C GLN A 34 -13.48 -5.34 -10.60
N VAL A 35 -12.43 -4.90 -9.92
CA VAL A 35 -12.31 -4.96 -8.45
C VAL A 35 -11.99 -3.57 -7.87
N PRO A 36 -12.42 -3.25 -6.64
CA PRO A 36 -12.17 -1.95 -6.02
C PRO A 36 -10.68 -1.69 -5.86
N LEU A 37 -10.25 -0.48 -6.20
CA LEU A 37 -8.89 -0.04 -5.94
C LEU A 37 -8.74 0.32 -4.47
N HIS A 38 -7.69 -0.18 -3.81
CA HIS A 38 -7.38 0.12 -2.41
C HIS A 38 -6.71 1.50 -2.24
N CYS A 39 -7.35 2.57 -2.71
CA CYS A 39 -6.82 3.93 -2.65
C CYS A 39 -7.20 4.71 -1.38
N ASP A 40 -8.13 4.21 -0.56
CA ASP A 40 -8.50 4.82 0.72
C ASP A 40 -7.79 4.10 1.87
N SER A 41 -7.10 4.86 2.72
CA SER A 41 -6.38 4.31 3.87
C SER A 41 -7.32 3.78 4.96
N ARG A 42 -8.56 4.28 5.02
CA ARG A 42 -9.55 3.96 6.06
C ARG A 42 -10.33 2.67 5.78
N TRP A 43 -10.37 2.22 4.53
CA TRP A 43 -11.29 1.15 4.11
C TRP A 43 -10.56 -0.05 3.49
N ILE A 44 -11.07 -1.23 3.79
CA ILE A 44 -10.79 -2.46 3.07
C ILE A 44 -12.07 -2.86 2.34
N TYR A 45 -11.93 -3.14 1.05
CA TYR A 45 -13.01 -3.68 0.23
C TYR A 45 -12.91 -5.20 0.15
N TYR A 46 -14.04 -5.88 0.31
CA TYR A 46 -14.13 -7.33 0.19
C TYR A 46 -15.40 -7.73 -0.55
N ARG A 47 -15.35 -8.91 -1.17
CA ARG A 47 -16.47 -9.46 -1.93
C ARG A 47 -17.24 -10.44 -1.07
N SER A 48 -18.56 -10.33 -1.07
CA SER A 48 -19.47 -11.36 -0.54
C SER A 48 -20.54 -11.63 -1.59
N GLY A 49 -20.52 -12.85 -2.15
CA GLY A 49 -21.31 -13.19 -3.33
C GLY A 49 -20.97 -12.29 -4.52
N LYS A 50 -21.98 -11.61 -5.07
CA LYS A 50 -21.83 -10.70 -6.23
C LYS A 50 -21.61 -9.24 -5.84
N SER A 51 -21.65 -8.92 -4.54
CA SER A 51 -21.61 -7.54 -4.04
C SER A 51 -20.28 -7.23 -3.36
N TRP A 52 -19.88 -5.97 -3.45
CA TRP A 52 -18.73 -5.43 -2.74
C TRP A 52 -19.15 -4.70 -1.47
N PHE A 53 -18.36 -4.91 -0.43
CA PHE A 53 -18.59 -4.34 0.90
C PHE A 53 -17.31 -3.64 1.38
N ALA A 54 -17.48 -2.53 2.08
CA ALA A 54 -16.41 -1.86 2.79
C ALA A 54 -16.45 -2.25 4.27
N ARG A 55 -15.28 -2.48 4.84
CA ARG A 55 -15.08 -2.52 6.30
C ARG A 55 -13.95 -1.57 6.69
N PRO A 56 -13.98 -1.00 7.91
CA PRO A 56 -12.87 -0.21 8.39
C PRO A 56 -11.58 -1.02 8.33
N ARG A 57 -10.49 -0.39 7.92
CA ARG A 57 -9.16 -0.99 8.02
C ARG A 57 -8.77 -0.99 9.50
N SER A 58 -9.00 -2.11 10.18
CA SER A 58 -8.50 -2.35 11.53
C SER A 58 -7.07 -2.89 11.44
N GLY A 59 -6.11 -2.06 11.76
CA GLY A 59 -4.70 -2.39 11.84
C GLY A 59 -4.01 -1.16 12.39
N HIS A 60 -3.26 -1.35 13.48
CA HIS A 60 -2.55 -0.30 14.20
C HIS A 60 -1.83 0.61 13.20
N VAL A 61 -2.40 1.78 12.94
CA VAL A 61 -1.55 2.95 12.78
C VAL A 61 -0.94 3.06 14.17
N THR A 62 0.22 2.42 14.37
CA THR A 62 1.10 2.81 15.48
C THR A 62 1.06 4.33 15.45
N PRO A 63 0.68 5.00 16.55
CA PRO A 63 0.61 6.45 16.54
C PRO A 63 1.92 6.89 15.91
N PHE A 64 1.85 7.54 14.74
CA PHE A 64 3.03 8.09 14.12
C PHE A 64 3.61 8.95 15.22
N CYS A 65 4.73 8.51 15.82
CA CYS A 65 5.45 9.36 16.74
C CYS A 65 5.61 10.69 16.02
N PRO A 66 5.38 11.83 16.69
CA PRO A 66 5.58 13.13 16.07
C PRO A 66 6.90 13.07 15.31
N PRO A 67 6.93 13.50 14.03
CA PRO A 67 8.14 13.39 13.23
C PRO A 67 9.24 14.01 14.05
N VAL A 68 10.19 13.17 14.48
CA VAL A 68 11.41 13.70 15.08
C VAL A 68 11.95 14.62 13.99
N ASP A 69 12.24 15.87 14.34
CA ASP A 69 12.64 16.91 13.38
C ASP A 69 13.77 16.42 12.46
N GLU A 70 14.51 15.40 12.90
CA GLU A 70 15.59 14.75 12.18
C GLU A 70 15.47 13.22 12.21
N TRP A 71 14.31 12.66 11.82
CA TRP A 71 14.10 11.20 11.72
C TRP A 71 15.21 10.47 10.94
N TRP A 72 15.82 11.17 9.98
CA TRP A 72 16.93 10.69 9.16
C TRP A 72 18.22 10.48 9.96
N ARG A 73 18.42 11.10 11.14
CA ARG A 73 19.61 10.89 11.99
C ARG A 73 19.72 9.46 12.51
N SER A 74 18.60 8.75 12.61
CA SER A 74 18.60 7.34 12.97
C SER A 74 19.13 6.43 11.85
N ILE A 75 19.18 6.93 10.61
CA ILE A 75 19.71 6.23 9.45
C ILE A 75 21.19 6.60 9.33
N ARG A 76 22.07 5.67 9.73
CA ARG A 76 23.54 5.88 9.72
C ARG A 76 24.10 6.45 8.42
N ALA A 77 23.49 6.11 7.27
CA ALA A 77 23.93 6.59 5.96
C ALA A 77 23.62 8.08 5.69
N MET A 78 22.74 8.69 6.48
CA MET A 78 22.30 10.09 6.36
C MET A 78 22.63 10.91 7.61
N ALA A 79 23.30 10.34 8.62
CA ALA A 79 23.79 11.08 9.75
C ALA A 79 25.03 11.89 9.32
N ASP A 80 25.08 13.19 9.65
CA ASP A 80 26.15 14.11 9.23
C ASP A 80 27.51 13.87 9.93
N ASP A 81 27.68 12.76 10.66
CA ASP A 81 28.89 12.53 11.45
C ASP A 81 29.98 11.73 10.72
N GLU A 82 30.97 12.54 10.39
CA GLU A 82 32.40 12.36 10.13
C GLU A 82 32.89 11.59 8.88
N PRO A 83 33.87 12.17 8.17
CA PRO A 83 34.58 11.46 7.11
C PRO A 83 35.20 10.21 7.71
N LEU A 84 34.87 9.05 7.12
CA LEU A 84 35.57 7.79 7.39
C LEU A 84 37.09 8.07 7.33
N PRO A 85 37.88 7.63 8.33
CA PRO A 85 39.32 7.80 8.26
C PRO A 85 39.77 7.15 6.96
N GLU A 86 40.46 7.93 6.12
CA GLU A 86 41.00 7.47 4.85
C GLU A 86 41.70 6.14 5.08
N THR A 87 41.11 5.05 4.58
CA THR A 87 41.83 3.79 4.45
C THR A 87 42.91 4.05 3.42
N ARG A 88 44.07 4.49 3.91
CA ARG A 88 45.33 4.58 3.20
C ARG A 88 45.61 3.19 2.65
N TRP A 89 45.23 2.96 1.41
CA TRP A 89 45.72 1.85 0.63
C TRP A 89 47.20 2.12 0.42
N GLU A 90 48.04 1.55 1.29
CA GLU A 90 49.45 1.40 0.97
C GLU A 90 49.54 0.50 -0.27
N SER A 91 49.82 1.12 -1.41
CA SER A 91 50.35 0.42 -2.57
C SER A 91 51.70 -0.18 -2.17
N ALA A 92 51.73 -1.49 -1.93
CA ALA A 92 52.97 -2.25 -1.92
C ALA A 92 53.44 -2.41 -3.37
N ALA A 93 54.60 -1.81 -3.67
CA ALA A 93 55.42 -2.09 -4.84
C ALA A 93 56.26 -3.35 -4.60
#